data_AF-U6DN13-F1
#
_entry.id   AF-U6DN13-F1
#
_cell.length_a   1.000
_cell.length_b   1.000
_cell.length_c   1.000
_cell.angle_alpha   90.00
_cell.angle_beta   90.00
_cell.angle_gamma   90.00
#
_symmetry.space_group_name_H-M   'P 1'
#
loop_
_entity.id
_entity.type
_entity.pdbx_description
1 polymer ?
#
loop_
_entity_poly.entity_id
_entity_poly.type
_entity_poly.pdbx_seq_one_letter_code
_entity_poly.pdbx_strand_id
1 'polypeptide(L)'
;PVDPIVGEPGYCPVRLGMTTGRLQSGVNTLQGFKEDKRNKVTPVIYLNYGPYSSYAPHYDSTFANISKDDSDLIYSAYGEDSDLPSDFSIHEFLATCQDYPYVMADSLLDVLTKGGHSRTLQELEMSSPEDDSQTGSLDSEKEMEITEIEPVGRLDSSSRDRLTALKAVTNFGAPVEVFDSEEAEMFQRKLDETTRLLRELQEAQNERLSTRPPPNMICLLGPSYREMHLAEQVTNNLKELAQQVTPGDIVSTYGVRKAMGISIPSPIVENNFVDLTEDFEELKKTGIAECGPDGI
;
A
#
# COMPACT_ATOMS: atom_id res chain seq x y z
N PRO A 1 2.15 -9.23 -57.82
CA PRO A 1 0.91 -8.70 -57.22
C PRO A 1 1.23 -7.38 -56.51
N VAL A 2 0.58 -6.30 -56.92
CA VAL A 2 0.79 -4.98 -56.31
C VAL A 2 0.14 -5.02 -54.93
N ASP A 3 0.90 -4.72 -53.87
CA ASP A 3 0.34 -4.66 -52.53
C ASP A 3 -0.70 -3.52 -52.48
N PRO A 4 -1.93 -3.81 -52.00
CA PRO A 4 -3.00 -2.84 -52.01
C PRO A 4 -2.65 -1.64 -51.11
N ILE A 5 -2.87 -0.44 -51.64
CA ILE A 5 -2.56 0.83 -50.98
C ILE A 5 -3.60 1.09 -49.87
N VAL A 6 -3.13 1.55 -48.70
CA VAL A 6 -3.98 1.91 -47.56
C VAL A 6 -5.03 2.94 -48.00
N GLY A 7 -6.31 2.55 -47.94
CA GLY A 7 -7.45 3.43 -48.24
C GLY A 7 -8.26 3.10 -49.49
N GLU A 8 -7.86 2.14 -50.32
CA GLU A 8 -8.67 1.70 -51.47
C GLU A 8 -9.85 0.80 -51.06
N PRO A 9 -10.98 0.85 -51.79
CA PRO A 9 -12.13 -0.05 -51.61
C PRO A 9 -11.73 -1.48 -51.99
N GLY A 10 -11.28 -2.25 -51.00
CA GLY A 10 -10.70 -3.59 -51.15
C GLY A 10 -9.54 -3.86 -50.20
N TYR A 11 -9.01 -2.82 -49.55
CA TYR A 11 -8.00 -2.95 -48.50
C TYR A 11 -8.63 -3.50 -47.22
N CYS A 12 -8.45 -4.80 -46.95
CA CYS A 12 -8.74 -5.39 -45.65
C CYS A 12 -7.47 -5.33 -44.79
N PRO A 13 -7.41 -4.45 -43.76
CA PRO A 13 -6.24 -4.37 -42.89
C PRO A 13 -6.01 -5.72 -42.21
N VAL A 14 -4.86 -6.34 -42.49
CA VAL A 14 -4.48 -7.63 -41.92
C VAL A 14 -4.05 -7.40 -40.47
N ARG A 15 -4.79 -7.97 -39.53
CA ARG A 15 -4.40 -7.98 -38.11
C ARG A 15 -3.35 -9.07 -37.88
N LEU A 16 -2.43 -8.84 -36.94
CA LEU A 16 -1.41 -9.83 -36.56
C LEU A 16 -2.04 -11.20 -36.21
N GLY A 17 -3.20 -11.22 -35.55
CA GLY A 17 -3.92 -12.47 -35.26
C GLY A 17 -4.38 -13.26 -36.50
N MET A 18 -4.49 -12.62 -37.67
CA MET A 18 -4.81 -13.29 -38.94
C MET A 18 -3.58 -13.99 -39.52
N THR A 19 -2.36 -13.51 -39.21
CA THR A 19 -1.11 -14.12 -39.70
C THR A 19 -0.59 -15.19 -38.74
N THR A 20 -0.85 -15.06 -37.44
CA THR A 20 -0.26 -15.95 -36.41
C THR A 20 -1.14 -17.14 -36.01
N GLY A 21 -2.41 -17.19 -36.43
CA GLY A 21 -3.32 -18.30 -36.15
C GLY A 21 -3.67 -18.47 -34.66
N ARG A 22 -4.44 -19.50 -34.32
CA ARG A 22 -4.75 -19.83 -32.91
C ARG A 22 -3.56 -20.54 -32.28
N LEU A 23 -3.24 -20.20 -31.02
CA LEU A 23 -2.28 -20.95 -30.22
C LEU A 23 -2.76 -22.41 -30.12
N GLN A 24 -1.92 -23.35 -30.57
CA GLN A 24 -2.24 -24.79 -30.55
C GLN A 24 -2.00 -25.43 -29.16
N SER A 25 -1.18 -24.80 -28.33
CA SER A 25 -0.80 -25.27 -27.01
C SER A 25 -0.74 -24.10 -26.03
N GLY A 26 -1.18 -24.34 -24.79
CA GLY A 26 -1.26 -23.35 -23.71
C GLY A 26 -2.56 -23.46 -22.93
N VAL A 27 -2.54 -23.03 -21.66
CA VAL A 27 -3.74 -22.90 -20.83
C VAL A 27 -4.23 -21.46 -20.96
N ASN A 28 -5.48 -21.27 -21.35
CA ASN A 28 -6.11 -19.95 -21.52
C ASN A 28 -6.73 -19.41 -20.22
N THR A 29 -6.51 -20.12 -19.12
CA THR A 29 -7.09 -19.89 -17.80
C THR A 29 -5.96 -19.96 -16.78
N LEU A 30 -5.97 -19.06 -15.80
CA LEU A 30 -5.12 -19.23 -14.62
C LEU A 30 -5.76 -20.30 -13.76
N GLN A 31 -5.00 -21.35 -13.40
CA GLN A 31 -5.49 -22.35 -12.45
C GLN A 31 -5.69 -21.66 -11.10
N GLY A 32 -6.94 -21.33 -10.78
CA GLY A 32 -7.30 -20.68 -9.54
C GLY A 32 -6.96 -21.55 -8.33
N PHE A 33 -6.92 -20.92 -7.16
CA PHE A 33 -6.80 -21.64 -5.91
C PHE A 33 -8.07 -22.47 -5.67
N LYS A 34 -7.91 -23.80 -5.59
CA LYS A 34 -8.95 -24.72 -5.19
C LYS A 34 -8.48 -25.41 -3.92
N GLU A 35 -9.11 -25.05 -2.81
CA GLU A 35 -8.84 -25.68 -1.52
C GLU A 35 -8.98 -27.20 -1.63
N ASP A 36 -7.98 -27.94 -1.15
CA ASP A 36 -8.08 -29.39 -1.10
C ASP A 36 -9.18 -29.76 -0.11
N LYS A 37 -10.07 -30.68 -0.48
CA LYS A 37 -11.12 -31.17 0.43
C LYS A 37 -10.54 -31.74 1.72
N ARG A 38 -9.29 -32.22 1.69
CA ARG A 38 -8.55 -32.71 2.87
C ARG A 38 -8.19 -31.61 3.87
N ASN A 39 -8.18 -30.34 3.46
CA ASN A 39 -7.87 -29.21 4.35
C ASN A 39 -9.11 -28.68 5.08
N LYS A 40 -10.32 -29.13 4.72
CA LYS A 40 -11.54 -28.71 5.42
C LYS A 40 -11.62 -29.43 6.76
N VAL A 41 -11.41 -28.71 7.87
CA VAL A 41 -11.66 -29.21 9.23
C VAL A 41 -13.16 -29.33 9.47
N THR A 42 -13.61 -30.44 10.05
CA THR A 42 -15.01 -30.72 10.41
C THR A 42 -15.03 -31.17 11.87
N PRO A 43 -15.46 -30.29 12.81
CA PRO A 43 -15.51 -30.62 14.23
C PRO A 43 -16.62 -31.64 14.55
N VAL A 44 -16.55 -32.18 15.77
CA VAL A 44 -17.60 -33.01 16.37
C VAL A 44 -18.86 -32.17 16.60
N ILE A 45 -20.05 -32.73 16.34
CA ILE A 45 -21.33 -32.04 16.51
C ILE A 45 -21.85 -32.28 17.92
N TYR A 46 -22.09 -31.23 18.69
CA TYR A 46 -22.71 -31.34 20.01
C TYR A 46 -24.23 -31.47 19.90
N LEU A 47 -24.80 -32.41 20.68
CA LEU A 47 -26.23 -32.73 20.63
C LEU A 47 -26.90 -32.28 21.92
N ASN A 48 -27.99 -31.50 21.80
CA ASN A 48 -28.79 -31.07 22.93
C ASN A 48 -30.18 -31.75 22.90
N TYR A 49 -30.39 -32.69 23.82
CA TYR A 49 -31.63 -33.45 23.96
C TYR A 49 -32.60 -32.84 25.00
N GLY A 50 -32.32 -31.66 25.53
CA GLY A 50 -33.17 -30.96 26.50
C GLY A 50 -33.08 -31.49 27.95
N PRO A 51 -33.93 -30.98 28.86
CA PRO A 51 -33.87 -31.31 30.29
C PRO A 51 -34.08 -32.80 30.59
N TYR A 52 -33.42 -33.31 31.62
CA TYR A 52 -33.46 -34.71 32.10
C TYR A 52 -32.88 -35.77 31.13
N SER A 53 -32.09 -35.36 30.14
CA SER A 53 -31.48 -36.25 29.13
C SER A 53 -29.99 -36.60 29.42
N SER A 54 -29.57 -36.69 30.68
CA SER A 54 -28.15 -36.90 31.06
C SER A 54 -27.53 -38.22 30.56
N TYR A 55 -28.36 -39.17 30.14
CA TYR A 55 -27.92 -40.47 29.60
C TYR A 55 -27.95 -40.52 28.06
N ALA A 56 -28.43 -39.47 27.39
CA ALA A 56 -28.37 -39.38 25.95
C ALA A 56 -26.91 -39.17 25.48
N PRO A 57 -26.54 -39.63 24.28
CA PRO A 57 -25.27 -39.25 23.67
C PRO A 57 -25.12 -37.72 23.66
N HIS A 58 -23.94 -37.21 23.97
CA HIS A 58 -23.73 -35.76 24.10
C HIS A 58 -23.17 -35.14 22.81
N TYR A 59 -22.65 -35.97 21.91
CA TYR A 59 -22.03 -35.52 20.66
C TYR A 59 -22.09 -36.61 19.59
N ASP A 60 -22.01 -36.20 18.31
CA ASP A 60 -21.91 -37.04 17.13
C ASP A 60 -20.58 -36.79 16.40
N SER A 61 -19.81 -37.85 16.20
CA SER A 61 -18.51 -37.83 15.52
C SER A 61 -18.52 -38.50 14.15
N THR A 62 -19.70 -38.90 13.63
CA THR A 62 -19.84 -39.70 12.39
C THR A 62 -19.20 -39.04 11.17
N PHE A 63 -19.22 -37.70 11.11
CA PHE A 63 -18.64 -36.92 10.00
C PHE A 63 -17.46 -36.03 10.43
N ALA A 64 -16.99 -36.16 11.67
CA ALA A 64 -15.89 -35.36 12.19
C ALA A 64 -14.54 -35.88 11.68
N ASN A 65 -13.60 -34.98 11.42
CA ASN A 65 -12.23 -35.33 11.01
C ASN A 65 -11.14 -34.85 11.98
N ILE A 66 -11.55 -34.23 13.08
CA ILE A 66 -10.70 -33.86 14.21
C ILE A 66 -11.23 -34.50 15.49
N SER A 67 -10.37 -34.57 16.52
CA SER A 67 -10.75 -35.18 17.79
C SER A 67 -11.76 -34.31 18.56
N LYS A 68 -12.39 -34.89 19.58
CA LYS A 68 -13.28 -34.15 20.48
C LYS A 68 -12.53 -33.05 21.22
N ASP A 69 -11.31 -33.33 21.69
CA ASP A 69 -10.49 -32.36 22.42
C ASP A 69 -10.09 -31.17 21.52
N ASP A 70 -9.77 -31.44 20.25
CA ASP A 70 -9.50 -30.38 19.27
C ASP A 70 -10.77 -29.60 18.92
N SER A 71 -11.91 -30.29 18.80
CA SER A 71 -13.20 -29.65 18.56
C SER A 71 -13.59 -28.74 19.72
N ASP A 72 -13.41 -29.21 20.96
CA ASP A 72 -13.62 -28.45 22.20
C ASP A 72 -12.73 -27.21 22.25
N LEU A 73 -11.46 -27.36 21.87
CA LEU A 73 -10.54 -26.23 21.78
C LEU A 73 -11.05 -25.18 20.78
N ILE A 74 -11.48 -25.61 19.59
CA ILE A 74 -12.04 -24.72 18.56
C ILE A 74 -13.31 -24.03 19.07
N TYR A 75 -14.27 -24.79 19.63
CA TYR A 75 -15.51 -24.23 20.18
C TYR A 75 -15.25 -23.29 21.37
N SER A 76 -14.21 -23.55 22.18
CA SER A 76 -13.83 -22.66 23.28
C SER A 76 -13.21 -21.36 22.79
N ALA A 77 -12.50 -21.39 21.66
CA ALA A 77 -11.79 -20.24 21.10
C ALA A 77 -12.69 -19.38 20.19
N TYR A 78 -13.56 -20.02 19.41
CA TYR A 78 -14.36 -19.37 18.37
C TYR A 78 -15.87 -19.40 18.65
N GLY A 79 -16.34 -20.12 19.66
CA GLY A 79 -17.76 -20.32 19.92
C GLY A 79 -18.39 -21.39 19.01
N GLU A 80 -19.67 -21.68 19.19
CA GLU A 80 -20.42 -22.48 18.22
C GLU A 80 -20.53 -21.72 16.90
N ASP A 81 -20.33 -22.43 15.77
CA ASP A 81 -20.75 -22.03 14.41
C ASP A 81 -22.29 -21.95 14.35
N SER A 82 -22.86 -21.09 15.20
CA SER A 82 -24.17 -20.52 14.95
C SER A 82 -23.96 -19.46 13.89
N ASP A 83 -24.87 -19.40 12.92
CA ASP A 83 -24.91 -18.47 11.79
C ASP A 83 -25.01 -16.98 12.22
N LEU A 84 -24.30 -16.56 13.27
CA LEU A 84 -24.02 -15.17 13.50
C LEU A 84 -23.19 -14.66 12.32
N PRO A 85 -23.57 -13.53 11.71
CA PRO A 85 -22.75 -12.91 10.68
C PRO A 85 -21.33 -12.77 11.26
N SER A 86 -20.38 -13.26 10.48
CA SER A 86 -18.94 -13.39 10.72
C SER A 86 -18.20 -12.14 11.21
N ASP A 87 -18.90 -11.08 11.59
CA ASP A 87 -18.33 -9.82 12.02
C ASP A 87 -18.91 -9.47 13.39
N PHE A 88 -18.39 -10.07 14.46
CA PHE A 88 -18.36 -9.36 15.74
C PHE A 88 -17.42 -8.16 15.55
N SER A 89 -17.95 -7.09 14.97
CA SER A 89 -17.23 -5.84 14.83
C SER A 89 -17.13 -5.23 16.21
N ILE A 90 -15.90 -5.12 16.72
CA ILE A 90 -15.62 -4.43 17.98
C ILE A 90 -16.23 -3.02 17.95
N HIS A 91 -16.25 -2.38 16.77
CA HIS A 91 -16.90 -1.09 16.57
C HIS A 91 -18.42 -1.13 16.80
N GLU A 92 -19.11 -2.14 16.31
CA GLU A 92 -20.57 -2.28 16.50
C GLU A 92 -20.91 -2.64 17.95
N PHE A 93 -20.08 -3.46 18.60
CA PHE A 93 -20.19 -3.73 20.03
C PHE A 93 -20.02 -2.45 20.87
N LEU A 94 -19.00 -1.63 20.58
CA LEU A 94 -18.77 -0.35 21.26
C LEU A 94 -19.87 0.68 20.99
N ALA A 95 -20.47 0.69 19.79
CA ALA A 95 -21.60 1.56 19.46
C ALA A 95 -22.90 1.14 20.15
N THR A 96 -23.10 -0.17 20.36
CA THR A 96 -24.31 -0.72 20.97
C THR A 96 -24.24 -0.75 22.49
N CYS A 97 -23.04 -0.90 23.06
CA CYS A 97 -22.82 -0.86 24.50
C CYS A 97 -22.84 0.57 25.01
N GLN A 98 -23.97 1.01 25.56
CA GLN A 98 -24.06 2.27 26.30
C GLN A 98 -23.09 2.26 27.49
N ASP A 99 -22.13 3.18 27.46
CA ASP A 99 -21.19 3.66 28.49
C ASP A 99 -20.33 2.63 29.24
N TYR A 100 -20.69 1.35 29.26
CA TYR A 100 -20.06 0.31 30.06
C TYR A 100 -18.58 0.05 29.71
N PRO A 101 -18.16 -0.03 28.42
CA PRO A 101 -16.76 -0.21 28.08
C PRO A 101 -15.90 0.99 28.47
N TYR A 102 -16.46 2.20 28.33
CA TYR A 102 -15.79 3.46 28.65
C TYR A 102 -15.59 3.60 30.17
N VAL A 103 -16.63 3.32 30.96
CA VAL A 103 -16.53 3.32 32.44
C VAL A 103 -15.51 2.30 32.94
N MET A 104 -15.42 1.13 32.31
CA MET A 104 -14.42 0.13 32.66
C MET A 104 -12.99 0.60 32.34
N ALA A 105 -12.79 1.21 31.17
CA ALA A 105 -11.50 1.78 30.78
C ALA A 105 -11.08 2.92 31.73
N ASP A 106 -11.99 3.85 32.04
CA ASP A 106 -11.74 4.95 32.96
C ASP A 106 -11.43 4.45 34.38
N SER A 107 -12.16 3.45 34.86
CA SER A 107 -11.90 2.81 36.16
C SER A 107 -10.52 2.17 36.20
N LEU A 108 -10.10 1.50 35.11
CA LEU A 108 -8.77 0.89 35.02
C LEU A 108 -7.67 1.96 34.99
N LEU A 109 -7.87 3.02 34.22
CA LEU A 109 -6.94 4.14 34.15
C LEU A 109 -6.83 4.84 35.51
N ASP A 110 -7.93 4.96 36.25
CA ASP A 110 -7.91 5.47 37.63
C ASP A 110 -7.16 4.56 38.58
N VAL A 111 -7.30 3.24 38.48
CA VAL A 111 -6.51 2.31 39.29
C VAL A 111 -5.01 2.47 39.00
N LEU A 112 -4.62 2.61 37.73
CA LEU A 112 -3.22 2.76 37.32
C LEU A 112 -2.63 4.12 37.67
N THR A 113 -3.44 5.18 37.59
CA THR A 113 -3.02 6.57 37.85
C THR A 113 -3.30 7.01 39.29
N LYS A 114 -3.84 6.12 40.14
CA LYS A 114 -4.30 6.42 41.51
C LYS A 114 -5.28 7.59 41.52
N GLY A 115 -6.27 7.53 40.63
CA GLY A 115 -7.30 8.55 40.42
C GLY A 115 -6.74 9.83 39.78
N GLY A 116 -5.65 9.75 39.03
CA GLY A 116 -5.11 10.88 38.27
C GLY A 116 -5.95 11.17 37.02
N HIS A 117 -6.40 10.12 36.35
CA HIS A 117 -7.16 10.19 35.10
C HIS A 117 -8.49 10.92 35.26
N SER A 118 -9.34 10.53 36.21
CA SER A 118 -10.61 11.21 36.48
C SER A 118 -10.45 12.67 36.92
N ARG A 119 -9.38 13.00 37.66
CA ARG A 119 -9.09 14.40 38.05
C ARG A 119 -8.75 15.26 36.85
N THR A 120 -7.91 14.76 35.94
CA THR A 120 -7.53 15.50 34.73
C THR A 120 -8.72 15.66 33.78
N LEU A 121 -9.59 14.65 33.65
CA LEU A 121 -10.83 14.78 32.88
C LEU A 121 -11.76 15.84 33.46
N GLN A 122 -11.95 15.85 34.78
CA GLN A 122 -12.77 16.85 35.46
C GLN A 122 -12.22 18.29 35.30
N GLU A 123 -10.91 18.47 35.36
CA GLU A 123 -10.25 19.76 35.12
C GLU A 123 -10.46 20.27 33.69
N LEU A 124 -10.45 19.35 32.71
CA LEU A 124 -10.63 19.68 31.30
C LEU A 124 -12.09 20.07 31.00
N GLU A 125 -13.05 19.36 31.58
CA GLU A 125 -14.48 19.66 31.47
C GLU A 125 -14.85 20.99 32.14
N MET A 126 -14.24 21.31 33.29
CA MET A 126 -14.43 22.59 33.98
C MET A 126 -13.76 23.79 33.30
N SER A 127 -12.87 23.57 32.32
CA SER A 127 -12.17 24.62 31.59
C SER A 127 -12.86 25.10 30.30
N SER A 128 -13.97 24.45 29.92
CA SER A 128 -14.81 24.90 28.81
C SER A 128 -15.69 26.08 29.23
N PRO A 129 -15.64 27.25 28.57
CA PRO A 129 -16.56 28.35 28.88
C PRO A 129 -17.99 27.96 28.50
N GLU A 130 -18.89 28.05 29.48
CA GLU A 130 -20.33 27.89 29.31
C GLU A 130 -20.87 28.97 28.35
N ASP A 131 -21.54 28.56 27.26
CA ASP A 131 -22.53 29.38 26.57
C ASP A 131 -23.88 28.67 26.64
N ASP A 132 -24.81 29.30 27.36
CA ASP A 132 -26.17 28.83 27.61
C ASP A 132 -27.04 29.02 26.36
N SER A 133 -27.60 27.94 25.80
CA SER A 133 -29.05 27.87 25.46
C SER A 133 -29.50 26.54 24.81
N GLN A 134 -30.48 25.93 25.48
CA GLN A 134 -31.67 25.24 24.94
C GLN A 134 -31.51 24.05 23.96
N THR A 135 -31.86 22.87 24.49
CA THR A 135 -32.75 21.85 23.91
C THR A 135 -32.83 21.68 22.38
N GLY A 136 -32.37 20.53 21.89
CA GLY A 136 -32.96 19.87 20.72
C GLY A 136 -31.97 19.28 19.73
N SER A 137 -31.80 17.96 19.78
CA SER A 137 -31.63 17.02 18.65
C SER A 137 -31.05 17.57 17.33
N LEU A 138 -29.82 17.17 16.99
CA LEU A 138 -29.39 16.47 15.76
C LEU A 138 -27.91 16.71 15.47
N ASP A 139 -27.29 15.65 14.92
CA ASP A 139 -26.04 15.59 14.16
C ASP A 139 -25.23 16.88 13.97
N SER A 140 -23.99 16.83 14.42
CA SER A 140 -22.88 17.42 13.67
C SER A 140 -21.57 16.74 14.06
N GLU A 141 -21.06 15.97 13.11
CA GLU A 141 -19.64 15.75 12.90
C GLU A 141 -18.90 17.07 13.10
N LYS A 142 -18.18 17.20 14.22
CA LYS A 142 -17.12 18.19 14.36
C LYS A 142 -15.82 17.45 14.53
N GLU A 143 -15.07 17.38 13.43
CA GLU A 143 -13.62 17.30 13.44
C GLU A 143 -13.09 18.21 14.54
N MET A 144 -12.48 17.59 15.56
CA MET A 144 -11.73 18.29 16.57
C MET A 144 -10.44 18.80 15.91
N GLU A 145 -10.49 20.04 15.45
CA GLU A 145 -9.31 20.82 15.08
C GLU A 145 -8.37 20.87 16.28
N ILE A 146 -7.24 20.16 16.17
CA ILE A 146 -6.16 20.18 17.15
C ILE A 146 -5.53 21.57 17.06
N THR A 147 -6.01 22.48 17.89
CA THR A 147 -5.36 23.77 18.08
C THR A 147 -4.04 23.53 18.80
N GLU A 148 -2.98 23.97 18.12
CA GLU A 148 -1.59 23.91 18.54
C GLU A 148 -1.44 24.61 19.90
N ILE A 149 -1.18 23.83 20.96
CA ILE A 149 -0.82 24.39 22.26
C ILE A 149 0.63 24.87 22.13
N GLU A 150 0.85 26.18 22.01
CA GLU A 150 2.18 26.77 22.14
C GLU A 150 2.82 26.32 23.47
N PRO A 151 3.99 25.67 23.46
CA PRO A 151 4.66 25.33 24.69
C PRO A 151 5.30 26.60 25.28
N VAL A 152 4.66 27.12 26.33
CA VAL A 152 5.20 28.13 27.24
C VAL A 152 6.64 27.76 27.59
N GLY A 153 7.55 28.66 27.21
CA GLY A 153 8.99 28.44 27.25
C GLY A 153 9.51 28.19 28.66
N ARG A 154 9.85 26.94 28.96
CA ARG A 154 10.96 26.57 29.87
C ARG A 154 11.26 25.07 29.78
N LEU A 155 11.83 24.60 28.68
CA LEU A 155 12.42 23.26 28.61
C LEU A 155 13.94 23.37 28.70
N ASP A 156 14.47 22.73 29.73
CA ASP A 156 15.88 22.67 30.08
C ASP A 156 16.70 22.08 28.93
N SER A 157 17.91 22.60 28.70
CA SER A 157 18.74 22.34 27.50
C SER A 157 19.08 20.87 27.26
N SER A 158 18.84 19.98 28.23
CA SER A 158 19.15 18.55 28.17
C SER A 158 18.10 17.68 27.46
N SER A 159 16.86 18.15 27.25
CA SER A 159 15.79 17.35 26.62
C SER A 159 15.71 17.53 25.10
N ARG A 160 16.34 18.58 24.57
CA ARG A 160 16.32 18.95 23.15
C ARG A 160 16.98 17.89 22.26
N ASP A 161 18.03 17.25 22.76
CA ASP A 161 18.78 16.20 22.04
C ASP A 161 18.02 14.86 21.98
N ARG A 162 17.12 14.59 22.94
CA ARG A 162 16.34 13.34 22.98
C ARG A 162 15.15 13.36 22.02
N LEU A 163 14.66 14.54 21.65
CA LEU A 163 13.55 14.71 20.70
C LEU A 163 14.02 14.80 19.24
N THR A 164 15.33 14.94 18.99
CA THR A 164 15.87 14.97 17.63
C THR A 164 15.67 13.64 16.90
N ALA A 165 15.72 12.51 17.63
CA ALA A 165 15.42 11.20 17.08
C ALA A 165 13.93 11.00 16.74
N LEU A 166 13.03 11.65 17.50
CA LEU A 166 11.59 11.60 17.25
C LEU A 166 11.17 12.49 16.07
N LYS A 167 11.93 13.56 15.78
CA LYS A 167 11.75 14.41 14.59
C LYS A 167 11.93 13.66 13.26
N ALA A 168 12.64 12.53 13.26
CA ALA A 168 12.80 11.69 12.07
C ALA A 168 11.64 10.67 11.88
N VAL A 169 10.89 10.39 12.94
CA VAL A 169 9.80 9.40 12.94
C VAL A 169 8.44 10.05 12.66
N THR A 170 8.27 11.30 13.08
CA THR A 170 7.10 12.09 12.72
C THR A 170 7.52 13.04 11.61
N ASN A 171 6.79 13.07 10.50
CA ASN A 171 7.08 13.92 9.32
C ASN A 171 7.06 15.45 9.60
N PHE A 172 7.09 15.89 10.87
CA PHE A 172 7.23 17.27 11.36
C PHE A 172 8.60 17.91 11.06
N GLY A 173 9.37 17.34 10.14
CA GLY A 173 10.77 17.69 9.93
C GLY A 173 11.28 17.50 8.50
N ALA A 174 10.43 17.16 7.54
CA ALA A 174 10.78 17.47 6.15
C ALA A 174 10.96 18.98 6.07
N PRO A 175 12.09 19.51 5.56
CA PRO A 175 12.18 20.94 5.33
C PRO A 175 11.00 21.29 4.44
N VAL A 176 10.13 22.19 4.91
CA VAL A 176 9.23 22.90 4.00
C VAL A 176 10.15 23.49 2.96
N GLU A 177 10.06 23.00 1.72
CA GLU A 177 10.85 23.54 0.62
C GLU A 177 10.42 25.00 0.48
N VAL A 178 11.28 25.90 0.98
CA VAL A 178 11.03 27.34 0.87
C VAL A 178 11.38 27.70 -0.57
N PHE A 179 10.34 27.93 -1.36
CA PHE A 179 10.51 28.35 -2.75
C PHE A 179 10.80 29.85 -2.81
N ASP A 180 11.77 30.23 -3.65
CA ASP A 180 12.15 31.64 -3.85
C ASP A 180 11.09 32.45 -4.63
N SER A 181 10.08 31.79 -5.20
CA SER A 181 9.02 32.38 -6.03
C SER A 181 7.68 31.70 -5.78
N GLU A 182 6.59 32.50 -5.72
CA GLU A 182 5.20 32.02 -5.63
C GLU A 182 4.84 31.09 -6.80
N GLU A 183 5.42 31.32 -7.98
CA GLU A 183 5.22 30.48 -9.16
C GLU A 183 5.79 29.07 -8.95
N ALA A 184 6.99 28.96 -8.35
CA ALA A 184 7.60 27.68 -8.05
C ALA A 184 6.79 26.90 -6.99
N GLU A 185 6.22 27.58 -6.01
CA GLU A 185 5.32 26.95 -5.03
C GLU A 185 4.03 26.42 -5.68
N MET A 186 3.45 27.17 -6.63
CA MET A 186 2.28 26.71 -7.39
C MET A 186 2.61 25.46 -8.22
N PHE A 187 3.78 25.42 -8.88
CA PHE A 187 4.22 24.25 -9.62
C PHE A 187 4.47 23.04 -8.73
N GLN A 188 5.09 23.24 -7.56
CA GLN A 188 5.29 22.15 -6.61
C GLN A 188 3.96 21.57 -6.14
N ARG A 189 2.99 22.43 -5.76
CA ARG A 189 1.64 21.97 -5.40
C ARG A 189 0.99 21.15 -6.51
N LYS A 190 1.16 21.57 -7.77
CA LYS A 190 0.62 20.83 -8.93
C LYS A 190 1.31 19.48 -9.13
N LEU A 191 2.62 19.40 -8.89
CA LEU A 191 3.38 18.14 -8.91
C LEU A 191 2.96 17.19 -7.78
N ASP A 192 2.74 17.72 -6.58
CA ASP A 192 2.27 16.95 -5.43
C ASP A 192 0.85 16.41 -5.66
N GLU A 193 -0.05 17.26 -6.19
CA GLU A 193 -1.38 16.85 -6.63
C GLU A 193 -1.30 15.72 -7.66
N THR A 194 -0.45 15.87 -8.68
CA THR A 194 -0.26 14.85 -9.72
C THR A 194 0.30 13.55 -9.15
N THR A 195 1.20 13.64 -8.17
CA THR A 195 1.76 12.47 -7.46
C THR A 195 0.67 11.74 -6.68
N ARG A 196 -0.23 12.47 -6.02
CA ARG A 196 -1.40 11.88 -5.34
C ARG A 196 -2.31 11.17 -6.33
N LEU A 197 -2.68 11.82 -7.43
CA LEU A 197 -3.53 11.23 -8.47
C LEU A 197 -2.92 9.96 -9.09
N LEU A 198 -1.59 9.92 -9.26
CA LEU A 198 -0.90 8.72 -9.73
C LEU A 198 -1.01 7.55 -8.74
N ARG A 199 -0.93 7.81 -7.43
CA ARG A 199 -1.13 6.78 -6.40
C ARG A 199 -2.57 6.27 -6.40
N GLU A 200 -3.54 7.17 -6.50
CA GLU A 200 -4.96 6.79 -6.60
C GLU A 200 -5.25 6.00 -7.89
N LEU A 201 -4.65 6.38 -9.01
CA LEU A 201 -4.77 5.64 -10.27
C LEU A 201 -4.17 4.24 -10.15
N GLN A 202 -2.99 4.12 -9.52
CA GLN A 202 -2.36 2.84 -9.25
C GLN A 202 -3.24 1.97 -8.33
N GLU A 203 -3.82 2.55 -7.28
CA GLU A 203 -4.74 1.86 -6.39
C GLU A 203 -5.96 1.33 -7.15
N ALA A 204 -6.62 2.16 -7.96
CA ALA A 204 -7.78 1.75 -8.74
C ALA A 204 -7.44 0.65 -9.77
N GLN A 205 -6.26 0.74 -10.40
CA GLN A 205 -5.75 -0.32 -11.28
C GLN A 205 -5.46 -1.61 -10.51
N ASN A 206 -4.86 -1.51 -9.32
CA ASN A 206 -4.56 -2.66 -8.48
C ASN A 206 -5.83 -3.33 -7.97
N GLU A 207 -6.84 -2.56 -7.56
CA GLU A 207 -8.16 -3.05 -7.18
C GLU A 207 -8.76 -3.90 -8.31
N ARG A 208 -8.78 -3.38 -9.54
CA ARG A 208 -9.26 -4.13 -10.71
C ARG A 208 -8.42 -5.36 -11.01
N LEU A 209 -7.10 -5.24 -11.04
CA LEU A 209 -6.19 -6.31 -11.48
C LEU A 209 -5.98 -7.40 -10.41
N SER A 210 -6.21 -7.09 -9.13
CA SER A 210 -6.14 -8.04 -8.02
C SER A 210 -7.43 -8.85 -7.84
N THR A 211 -8.51 -8.50 -8.54
CA THR A 211 -9.74 -9.31 -8.55
C THR A 211 -9.46 -10.74 -8.99
N ARG A 212 -10.26 -11.70 -8.50
CA ARG A 212 -10.11 -13.11 -8.85
C ARG A 212 -10.10 -13.25 -10.38
N PRO A 213 -9.05 -13.87 -10.98
CA PRO A 213 -8.95 -13.96 -12.42
C PRO A 213 -10.18 -14.64 -13.03
N PRO A 214 -10.72 -14.11 -14.14
CA PRO A 214 -11.86 -14.73 -14.80
C PRO A 214 -11.46 -16.11 -15.35
N PRO A 215 -12.43 -17.03 -15.52
CA PRO A 215 -12.17 -18.37 -16.04
C PRO A 215 -11.50 -18.37 -17.42
N ASN A 216 -11.60 -17.29 -18.19
CA ASN A 216 -10.91 -17.13 -19.47
C ASN A 216 -10.22 -15.77 -19.52
N MET A 217 -8.94 -15.72 -19.90
CA MET A 217 -8.16 -14.47 -20.03
C MET A 217 -8.69 -13.51 -21.11
N ILE A 218 -9.59 -13.97 -21.99
CA ILE A 218 -10.26 -13.09 -22.99
C ILE A 218 -11.29 -12.17 -22.30
N CYS A 219 -11.76 -12.54 -21.10
CA CYS A 219 -12.76 -11.81 -20.34
C CYS A 219 -12.15 -10.91 -19.25
N LEU A 220 -10.93 -10.39 -19.46
CA LEU A 220 -10.34 -9.44 -18.52
C LEU A 220 -11.21 -8.19 -18.43
N LEU A 221 -11.38 -7.69 -17.20
CA LEU A 221 -12.09 -6.45 -16.94
C LEU A 221 -11.34 -5.28 -17.58
N GLY A 222 -12.06 -4.45 -18.34
CA GLY A 222 -11.52 -3.20 -18.84
C GLY A 222 -11.33 -2.15 -17.74
N PRO A 223 -10.71 -1.00 -18.04
CA PRO A 223 -10.64 0.16 -17.14
C PRO A 223 -12.00 0.57 -16.58
N SER A 224 -12.04 0.75 -15.26
CA SER A 224 -13.19 1.34 -14.59
C SER A 224 -13.33 2.82 -14.95
N TYR A 225 -14.53 3.38 -14.77
CA TYR A 225 -14.76 4.81 -14.97
C TYR A 225 -13.85 5.67 -14.07
N ARG A 226 -13.65 5.25 -12.81
CA ARG A 226 -12.73 5.89 -11.87
C ARG A 226 -11.30 5.92 -12.42
N GLU A 227 -10.78 4.79 -12.92
CA GLU A 227 -9.45 4.74 -13.54
C GLU A 227 -9.33 5.65 -14.76
N MET A 228 -10.33 5.64 -15.66
CA MET A 228 -10.30 6.48 -16.86
C MET A 228 -10.27 7.96 -16.49
N HIS A 229 -11.09 8.38 -15.53
CA HIS A 229 -11.15 9.76 -15.08
C HIS A 229 -9.87 10.20 -14.37
N LEU A 230 -9.30 9.37 -13.49
CA LEU A 230 -8.01 9.64 -12.86
C LEU A 230 -6.89 9.73 -13.90
N ALA A 231 -6.86 8.84 -14.90
CA ALA A 231 -5.89 8.88 -15.99
C ALA A 231 -6.03 10.16 -16.83
N GLU A 232 -7.25 10.62 -17.10
CA GLU A 232 -7.50 11.88 -17.79
C GLU A 232 -6.99 13.08 -16.98
N GLN A 233 -7.28 13.15 -15.68
CA GLN A 233 -6.78 14.22 -14.81
C GLN A 233 -5.25 14.26 -14.75
N VAL A 234 -4.61 13.09 -14.54
CA VAL A 234 -3.15 12.98 -14.57
C VAL A 234 -2.59 13.46 -15.91
N THR A 235 -3.20 13.04 -17.01
CA THR A 235 -2.76 13.44 -18.36
C THR A 235 -2.89 14.94 -18.57
N ASN A 236 -3.99 15.55 -18.13
CA ASN A 236 -4.20 16.99 -18.24
C ASN A 236 -3.21 17.79 -17.38
N ASN A 237 -2.97 17.38 -16.13
CA ASN A 237 -1.99 18.02 -15.26
C ASN A 237 -0.57 17.94 -15.83
N LEU A 238 -0.15 16.75 -16.28
CA LEU A 238 1.17 16.57 -16.90
C LEU A 238 1.29 17.37 -18.20
N LYS A 239 0.22 17.47 -18.98
CA LYS A 239 0.17 18.29 -20.19
C LYS A 239 0.31 19.79 -19.88
N GLU A 240 -0.28 20.28 -18.80
CA GLU A 240 -0.11 21.69 -18.38
C GLU A 240 1.33 21.98 -17.95
N LEU A 241 1.92 21.09 -17.15
CA LEU A 241 3.32 21.20 -16.70
C LEU A 241 4.30 21.12 -17.87
N ALA A 242 4.09 20.16 -18.78
CA ALA A 242 4.96 19.95 -19.94
C ALA A 242 4.90 21.08 -20.97
N GLN A 243 3.83 21.87 -21.02
CA GLN A 243 3.72 23.02 -21.93
C GLN A 243 4.65 24.17 -21.55
N GLN A 244 5.09 24.24 -20.30
CA GLN A 244 5.92 25.34 -19.79
C GLN A 244 7.43 25.11 -19.97
N VAL A 245 7.83 23.93 -20.43
CA VAL A 245 9.24 23.54 -20.59
C VAL A 245 9.50 23.00 -21.99
N THR A 246 10.76 23.00 -22.42
CA THR A 246 11.09 22.43 -23.72
C THR A 246 11.09 20.91 -23.64
N PRO A 247 10.78 20.19 -24.73
CA PRO A 247 10.80 18.73 -24.71
C PRO A 247 12.15 18.13 -24.25
N GLY A 248 13.25 18.84 -24.50
CA GLY A 248 14.60 18.42 -24.08
C GLY A 248 14.80 18.42 -22.57
N ASP A 249 14.01 19.20 -21.82
CA ASP A 249 14.07 19.27 -20.36
C ASP A 249 13.33 18.10 -19.70
N ILE A 250 12.31 17.55 -20.40
CA ILE A 250 11.49 16.44 -19.89
C ILE A 250 12.09 15.08 -20.28
N VAL A 251 12.60 14.96 -21.51
CA VAL A 251 13.08 13.68 -22.05
C VAL A 251 14.45 13.79 -22.68
N SER A 252 15.34 12.85 -22.29
CA SER A 252 16.66 12.74 -22.89
C SER A 252 16.60 12.10 -24.30
N THR A 253 17.58 12.43 -25.15
CA THR A 253 17.72 11.78 -26.47
C THR A 253 17.84 10.26 -26.36
N TYR A 254 18.44 9.76 -25.28
CA TYR A 254 18.49 8.35 -24.95
C TYR A 254 17.10 7.76 -24.66
N GLY A 255 16.28 8.44 -23.86
CA GLY A 255 14.90 8.03 -23.57
C GLY A 255 14.05 7.90 -24.84
N VAL A 256 14.17 8.86 -25.76
CA VAL A 256 13.50 8.82 -27.06
C VAL A 256 13.98 7.63 -27.90
N ARG A 257 15.29 7.42 -28.02
CA ARG A 257 15.84 6.28 -28.76
C ARG A 257 15.38 4.94 -28.19
N LYS A 258 15.38 4.81 -26.87
CA LYS A 258 14.87 3.61 -26.17
C LYS A 258 13.40 3.37 -26.49
N ALA A 259 12.56 4.41 -26.47
CA ALA A 259 11.14 4.31 -26.83
C ALA A 259 10.93 3.91 -28.30
N MET A 260 11.83 4.32 -29.19
CA MET A 260 11.85 3.93 -30.61
C MET A 260 12.46 2.54 -30.87
N GLY A 261 12.90 1.82 -29.82
CA GLY A 261 13.57 0.52 -29.95
C GLY A 261 15.01 0.60 -30.48
N ILE A 262 15.60 1.78 -30.53
CA ILE A 262 16.97 2.00 -30.99
C ILE A 262 17.93 1.75 -29.83
N SER A 263 18.58 0.59 -29.84
CA SER A 263 19.66 0.26 -28.90
C SER A 263 20.99 0.73 -29.48
N ILE A 264 21.49 1.87 -29.00
CA ILE A 264 22.87 2.28 -29.27
C ILE A 264 23.77 1.60 -28.23
N PRO A 265 24.77 0.80 -28.62
CA PRO A 265 25.75 0.28 -27.67
C PRO A 265 26.42 1.46 -26.96
N SER A 266 26.46 1.41 -25.63
CA SER A 266 27.20 2.39 -24.84
C SER A 266 28.61 2.49 -25.38
N PRO A 267 29.21 3.69 -25.52
CA PRO A 267 30.65 3.75 -25.61
C PRO A 267 31.20 3.04 -24.38
N ILE A 268 32.12 2.12 -24.61
CA ILE A 268 32.89 1.46 -23.56
C ILE A 268 33.61 2.58 -22.82
N VAL A 269 33.03 3.06 -21.73
CA VAL A 269 33.83 3.70 -20.70
C VAL A 269 34.67 2.54 -20.17
N GLU A 270 35.98 2.62 -20.36
CA GLU A 270 36.95 1.70 -19.76
C GLU A 270 36.71 1.69 -18.25
N ASN A 271 35.81 0.83 -17.81
CA ASN A 271 35.70 0.45 -16.43
C ASN A 271 37.02 -0.26 -16.13
N ASN A 272 37.80 0.34 -15.25
CA ASN A 272 38.90 -0.29 -14.54
C ASN A 272 38.41 -1.63 -13.95
N PHE A 273 38.48 -2.68 -14.75
CA PHE A 273 38.36 -4.05 -14.28
C PHE A 273 39.71 -4.36 -13.65
N VAL A 274 39.75 -4.30 -12.31
CA VAL A 274 40.85 -4.90 -11.57
C VAL A 274 40.68 -6.40 -11.71
N ASP A 275 41.46 -7.00 -12.61
CA ASP A 275 41.62 -8.44 -12.69
C ASP A 275 42.41 -8.91 -11.46
N LEU A 276 41.76 -9.69 -10.59
CA LEU A 276 42.30 -10.17 -9.31
C LEU A 276 42.93 -11.56 -9.44
N THR A 277 43.39 -11.92 -10.63
CA THR A 277 43.93 -13.25 -10.92
C THR A 277 45.32 -13.18 -11.55
N GLU A 278 46.28 -12.56 -10.85
CA GLU A 278 47.69 -12.88 -11.09
C GLU A 278 48.40 -13.17 -9.76
N ASP A 279 48.68 -14.45 -9.57
CA ASP A 279 49.42 -15.01 -8.46
C ASP A 279 50.84 -14.45 -8.37
N PHE A 280 51.25 -14.14 -7.15
CA PHE A 280 52.62 -13.81 -6.78
C PHE A 280 53.52 -15.06 -6.97
N GLU A 281 54.48 -14.99 -7.90
CA GLU A 281 55.73 -15.74 -7.81
C GLU A 281 56.90 -14.79 -8.10
N GLU A 282 57.79 -14.73 -7.12
CA GLU A 282 58.85 -13.75 -6.93
C GLU A 282 60.17 -14.32 -7.49
N LEU A 283 60.85 -13.63 -8.43
CA LEU A 283 62.30 -13.84 -8.58
C LEU A 283 63.07 -12.65 -9.19
N LYS A 284 63.58 -11.80 -8.30
CA LYS A 284 64.98 -11.31 -8.22
C LYS A 284 65.88 -11.44 -9.47
N LYS A 285 66.33 -10.31 -10.02
CA LYS A 285 67.70 -9.72 -9.83
C LYS A 285 68.05 -8.67 -10.91
N THR A 286 68.42 -7.48 -10.41
CA THR A 286 69.56 -6.62 -10.79
C THR A 286 70.02 -6.52 -12.25
N GLY A 287 70.07 -5.28 -12.75
CA GLY A 287 70.92 -4.87 -13.88
C GLY A 287 70.87 -3.36 -14.11
N ILE A 288 72.02 -2.74 -14.26
CA ILE A 288 72.34 -1.30 -14.21
C ILE A 288 72.54 -0.74 -15.64
N ALA A 289 72.26 0.56 -15.83
CA ALA A 289 72.72 1.48 -16.89
C ALA A 289 72.22 1.19 -18.33
N GLU A 290 72.08 2.13 -19.27
CA GLU A 290 72.77 3.41 -19.50
C GLU A 290 72.02 4.24 -20.59
N CYS A 291 72.20 5.57 -20.55
CA CYS A 291 72.21 6.58 -21.64
C CYS A 291 71.22 6.60 -22.83
N GLY A 292 70.75 7.82 -23.15
CA GLY A 292 69.92 8.20 -24.32
C GLY A 292 70.66 8.21 -25.67
N PRO A 293 70.39 9.12 -26.65
CA PRO A 293 69.82 10.47 -26.51
C PRO A 293 68.74 10.87 -27.54
N ASP A 294 68.32 12.13 -27.40
CA ASP A 294 67.51 12.99 -28.26
C ASP A 294 67.78 12.91 -29.78
N GLY A 295 66.74 13.27 -30.55
CA GLY A 295 66.87 13.62 -31.95
C GLY A 295 65.57 14.16 -32.57
N ILE A 296 65.29 15.45 -32.29
CA ILE A 296 64.45 16.43 -33.02
C ILE A 296 62.96 16.10 -33.21
#